data_AF-A0A842SFF1-F1
#
_entry.id   AF-A0A842SFF1-F1
#
_cell.length_a   1.000
_cell.length_b   1.000
_cell.length_c   1.000
_cell.angle_alpha   90.00
_cell.angle_beta   90.00
_cell.angle_gamma   90.00
#
_symmetry.space_group_name_H-M   'P 1'
#
loop_
_entity.id
_entity.type
_entity.pdbx_description
1 polymer ?
#
loop_
_entity_poly.entity_id
_entity_poly.type
_entity_poly.pdbx_seq_one_letter_code
_entity_poly.pdbx_strand_id
1 'polypeptide(L)'
;MSSDTIQREYEFISRMLQKSVQEMNAEVCEQCGKCTSACPVSKEIEDFNPRKLVSMIALGKIDDVVAGDAIWTCTTCLKCKERCPEEISPYDIILVLRNLAYREGMNYPKGYDDFINGIMERGFINPPQQVRTRDGERINRISLGLPEVSSPLHMNVFRSNLEKMIKAGKSQ
;
A
#
# COMPACT_ATOMS: atom_id res chain seq x y z
N MET A 1 4.20 -4.02 26.18
CA MET A 1 4.06 -2.56 26.00
C MET A 1 2.75 -2.17 26.65
N SER A 2 2.73 -1.10 27.45
CA SER A 2 1.48 -0.58 28.01
C SER A 2 0.63 0.02 26.89
N SER A 3 -0.70 0.05 27.06
CA SER A 3 -1.63 0.59 26.06
C SER A 3 -1.28 2.04 25.68
N ASP A 4 -0.89 2.85 26.67
CA ASP A 4 -0.48 4.25 26.48
C ASP A 4 0.74 4.43 25.58
N THR A 5 1.70 3.50 25.59
CA THR A 5 2.88 3.58 24.71
C THR A 5 2.50 3.32 23.26
N ILE A 6 1.63 2.34 23.02
CA ILE A 6 1.14 2.00 21.69
C ILE A 6 0.33 3.16 21.10
N GLN A 7 -0.54 3.79 21.92
CA GLN A 7 -1.33 4.93 21.49
C GLN A 7 -0.46 6.15 21.09
N ARG A 8 0.60 6.43 21.86
CA ARG A 8 1.53 7.53 21.53
C ARG A 8 2.32 7.25 20.25
N GLU A 9 2.80 6.02 20.07
CA GLU A 9 3.47 5.60 18.83
C GLU A 9 2.52 5.72 17.64
N TYR A 10 1.26 5.32 17.84
CA TYR A 10 0.22 5.43 16.83
C TYR A 10 0.06 6.87 16.34
N GLU A 11 -0.22 7.79 17.27
CA GLU A 11 -0.44 9.21 17.01
C GLU A 11 0.80 9.87 16.37
N PHE A 12 2.00 9.51 16.85
CA PHE A 12 3.24 10.03 16.32
C PHE A 12 3.42 9.69 14.83
N ILE A 13 3.20 8.42 14.45
CA ILE A 13 3.40 8.01 13.06
C ILE A 13 2.26 8.54 12.17
N SER A 14 1.00 8.57 12.62
CA SER A 14 -0.09 9.18 11.86
C SER A 14 0.19 10.66 11.55
N ARG A 15 0.67 11.43 12.54
CA ARG A 15 1.12 12.82 12.34
C ARG A 15 2.31 12.91 11.38
N MET A 16 3.26 11.99 11.47
CA MET A 16 4.40 11.94 10.54
C MET A 16 3.95 11.70 9.09
N LEU A 17 2.99 10.80 8.86
CA LEU A 17 2.45 10.52 7.53
C LEU A 17 1.69 11.73 6.98
N GLN A 18 0.84 12.37 7.79
CA GLN A 18 0.16 13.61 7.39
C GLN A 18 1.17 14.71 7.01
N LYS A 19 2.20 14.89 7.84
CA LYS A 19 3.29 15.84 7.54
C LYS A 19 4.04 15.48 6.27
N SER A 20 4.30 14.20 6.03
CA SER A 20 4.97 13.72 4.81
C SER A 20 4.18 14.08 3.56
N VAL A 21 2.84 13.99 3.60
CA VAL A 21 1.98 14.43 2.49
C VAL A 21 2.07 15.94 2.29
N GLN A 22 2.10 16.74 3.35
CA GLN A 22 2.22 18.20 3.27
C GLN A 22 3.58 18.64 2.69
N GLU A 23 4.67 17.97 3.08
CA GLU A 23 6.02 18.24 2.58
C GLU A 23 6.21 17.92 1.09
N MET A 24 5.30 17.16 0.48
CA MET A 24 5.28 16.93 -0.98
C MET A 24 4.82 18.16 -1.79
N ASN A 25 4.48 19.27 -1.12
CA ASN A 25 4.21 20.57 -1.73
C ASN A 25 3.22 20.53 -2.91
N ALA A 26 2.08 19.86 -2.70
CA ALA A 26 1.04 19.71 -3.70
C ALA A 26 0.48 21.05 -4.23
N GLU A 27 0.70 22.16 -3.51
CA GLU A 27 0.29 23.52 -3.87
C GLU A 27 0.98 24.04 -5.13
N VAL A 28 2.18 23.53 -5.47
CA VAL A 28 2.90 23.87 -6.72
C VAL A 28 2.27 23.16 -7.94
N CYS A 29 1.25 22.31 -7.74
CA CYS A 29 0.61 21.62 -8.86
C CYS A 29 -0.13 22.58 -9.79
N GLU A 30 0.44 22.82 -10.98
CA GLU A 30 -0.18 23.61 -12.06
C GLU A 30 -1.39 22.94 -12.74
N GLN A 31 -1.89 21.82 -12.21
CA GLN A 31 -3.08 21.11 -12.71
C GLN A 31 -3.04 20.73 -14.20
N CYS A 32 -1.84 20.58 -14.79
CA CYS A 32 -1.65 20.32 -16.23
C CYS A 32 -2.24 18.98 -16.75
N GLY A 33 -2.60 18.04 -15.86
CA GLY A 33 -3.29 16.80 -16.23
C GLY A 33 -2.44 15.70 -16.90
N LYS A 34 -1.11 15.88 -17.01
CA LYS A 34 -0.21 14.85 -17.55
C LYS A 34 -0.33 13.51 -16.80
N CYS A 35 -0.49 13.55 -15.49
CA CYS A 35 -0.69 12.36 -14.66
C CYS A 35 -1.99 11.62 -15.00
N THR A 36 -3.10 12.34 -15.20
CA THR A 36 -4.39 11.77 -15.59
C THR A 36 -4.32 11.14 -16.98
N SER A 37 -3.76 11.86 -17.97
CA SER A 37 -3.60 11.35 -19.34
C SER A 37 -2.75 10.07 -19.41
N ALA A 38 -1.75 9.96 -18.55
CA ALA A 38 -0.87 8.80 -18.47
C ALA A 38 -1.46 7.62 -17.70
N CYS A 39 -2.44 7.87 -16.84
CA CYS A 39 -2.97 6.88 -15.93
C CYS A 39 -3.81 5.84 -16.71
N PRO A 40 -3.53 4.53 -16.58
CA PRO A 40 -4.39 3.52 -17.16
C PRO A 40 -5.73 3.43 -16.40
N VAL A 41 -5.71 3.62 -15.09
CA VAL A 41 -6.91 3.48 -14.23
C VAL A 41 -7.91 4.60 -14.50
N SER A 42 -7.45 5.84 -14.63
CA SER A 42 -8.33 7.00 -14.86
C SER A 42 -9.06 6.97 -16.22
N LYS A 43 -8.65 6.09 -17.14
CA LYS A 43 -9.31 5.87 -18.43
C LYS A 43 -10.47 4.87 -18.34
N GLU A 44 -10.42 3.98 -17.37
CA GLU A 44 -11.37 2.87 -17.22
C GLU A 44 -12.30 3.06 -16.02
N ILE A 45 -11.84 3.78 -14.98
CA ILE A 45 -12.56 4.02 -13.74
C ILE A 45 -12.81 5.52 -13.60
N GLU A 46 -14.07 5.93 -13.80
CA GLU A 46 -14.48 7.34 -13.74
C GLU A 46 -14.20 7.98 -12.37
N ASP A 47 -14.33 7.20 -11.29
CA ASP A 47 -14.14 7.66 -9.92
C ASP A 47 -12.66 7.92 -9.54
N PHE A 48 -11.71 7.49 -10.38
CA PHE A 48 -10.29 7.70 -10.12
C PHE A 48 -9.69 8.77 -11.04
N ASN A 49 -9.22 9.87 -10.45
CA ASN A 49 -8.47 10.89 -11.17
C ASN A 49 -7.28 11.39 -10.33
N PRO A 50 -6.03 11.09 -10.73
CA PRO A 50 -4.84 11.45 -9.95
C PRO A 50 -4.62 12.97 -9.86
N ARG A 51 -5.02 13.74 -10.88
CA ARG A 51 -4.94 15.22 -10.83
C ARG A 51 -5.90 15.78 -9.78
N LYS A 52 -7.13 15.29 -9.74
CA LYS A 52 -8.13 15.69 -8.75
C LYS A 52 -7.67 15.34 -7.33
N LEU A 53 -7.08 14.16 -7.16
CA LEU A 53 -6.49 13.75 -5.89
C LEU A 53 -5.42 14.74 -5.41
N VAL A 54 -4.47 15.12 -6.26
CA VAL A 54 -3.45 16.13 -5.88
C VAL A 54 -4.09 17.47 -5.51
N SER A 55 -5.12 17.91 -6.22
CA SER A 55 -5.86 19.14 -5.88
C SER A 55 -6.53 19.05 -4.50
N MET A 56 -7.12 17.90 -4.15
CA MET A 56 -7.70 17.69 -2.82
C MET A 56 -6.63 17.77 -1.72
N ILE A 57 -5.45 17.23 -1.98
CA ILE A 57 -4.32 17.28 -1.04
C ILE A 57 -3.80 18.71 -0.87
N ALA A 58 -3.67 19.47 -1.96
CA ALA A 58 -3.31 20.90 -1.90
C ALA A 58 -4.33 21.73 -1.09
N LEU A 59 -5.60 21.31 -1.07
CA LEU A 59 -6.66 21.94 -0.26
C LEU A 59 -6.71 21.42 1.19
N GLY A 60 -5.77 20.57 1.60
CA GLY A 60 -5.72 19.99 2.95
C GLY A 60 -6.81 18.94 3.23
N LYS A 61 -7.50 18.44 2.21
CA LYS A 61 -8.62 17.48 2.34
C LYS A 61 -8.14 16.03 2.44
N ILE A 62 -7.19 15.77 3.34
CA ILE A 62 -6.58 14.44 3.50
C ILE A 62 -7.64 13.44 3.97
N ASP A 63 -8.44 13.79 4.98
CA ASP A 63 -9.43 12.89 5.58
C ASP A 63 -10.49 12.43 4.56
N ASP A 64 -10.97 13.36 3.72
CA ASP A 64 -11.92 13.06 2.64
C ASP A 64 -11.35 12.02 1.65
N VAL A 65 -10.07 12.14 1.30
CA VAL A 65 -9.40 11.25 0.33
C VAL A 65 -9.14 9.88 0.94
N VAL A 66 -8.76 9.83 2.22
CA VAL A 66 -8.44 8.61 2.95
C VAL A 66 -9.69 7.78 3.27
N ALA A 67 -10.83 8.44 3.50
CA ALA A 67 -12.11 7.77 3.72
C ALA A 67 -12.67 7.06 2.46
N GLY A 68 -12.30 7.53 1.27
CA GLY A 68 -12.76 6.98 -0.01
C GLY A 68 -11.94 5.80 -0.53
N ASP A 69 -12.48 5.08 -1.52
CA ASP A 69 -11.81 3.93 -2.16
C ASP A 69 -10.82 4.29 -3.27
N ALA A 70 -10.84 5.54 -3.72
CA ALA A 70 -10.11 5.98 -4.90
C ALA A 70 -8.61 5.66 -4.82
N ILE A 71 -7.99 5.82 -3.63
CA ILE A 71 -6.56 5.52 -3.43
C ILE A 71 -6.22 4.05 -3.69
N TRP A 72 -7.15 3.11 -3.52
CA TRP A 72 -6.94 1.67 -3.70
C TRP A 72 -7.06 1.20 -5.15
N THR A 73 -7.68 2.00 -6.02
CA THR A 73 -7.76 1.72 -7.46
C THR A 73 -6.42 1.90 -8.19
N CYS A 74 -5.51 2.70 -7.63
CA CYS A 74 -4.20 2.95 -8.22
C CYS A 74 -3.38 1.65 -8.37
N THR A 75 -2.96 1.34 -9.59
CA THR A 75 -2.16 0.13 -9.91
C THR A 75 -0.68 0.28 -9.63
N THR A 76 -0.23 1.39 -9.04
CA THR A 76 1.18 1.64 -8.69
C THR A 76 2.16 1.57 -9.88
N CYS A 77 1.69 1.87 -11.09
CA CYS A 77 2.50 1.76 -12.31
C CYS A 77 3.52 2.90 -12.55
N LEU A 78 3.63 3.87 -11.64
CA LEU A 78 4.59 4.99 -11.64
C LEU A 78 4.52 5.99 -12.80
N LYS A 79 3.66 5.80 -13.81
CA LYS A 79 3.58 6.71 -14.98
C LYS A 79 3.34 8.19 -14.64
N CYS A 80 2.63 8.48 -13.55
CA CYS A 80 2.38 9.84 -13.10
C CYS A 80 3.63 10.51 -12.49
N LYS A 81 4.55 9.72 -11.91
CA LYS A 81 5.84 10.18 -11.39
C LYS A 81 6.74 10.61 -12.54
N GLU A 82 6.90 9.74 -13.53
CA GLU A 82 7.75 9.97 -14.71
C GLU A 82 7.32 11.15 -15.60
N ARG A 83 6.08 11.63 -15.46
CA ARG A 83 5.49 12.66 -16.34
C ARG A 83 5.22 13.97 -15.63
N CYS A 84 5.40 14.05 -14.31
CA CYS A 84 5.11 15.26 -13.56
C CYS A 84 6.26 16.26 -13.71
N PRO A 85 6.03 17.45 -14.31
CA PRO A 85 7.08 18.46 -14.44
C PRO A 85 7.45 19.10 -13.10
N GLU A 86 6.52 19.10 -12.13
CA GLU A 86 6.69 19.67 -10.79
C GLU A 86 7.12 18.62 -9.74
N GLU A 87 7.39 17.38 -10.16
CA GLU A 87 7.88 16.29 -9.30
C GLU A 87 6.98 15.89 -8.10
N ILE A 88 5.71 16.33 -8.06
CA ILE A 88 4.76 16.06 -6.95
C ILE A 88 4.41 14.57 -6.80
N SER A 89 4.38 13.82 -7.92
CA SER A 89 4.09 12.38 -7.95
C SER A 89 2.82 11.95 -7.21
N PRO A 90 1.66 11.88 -7.90
CA PRO A 90 0.42 11.32 -7.31
C PRO A 90 0.60 9.91 -6.74
N TYR A 91 1.55 9.13 -7.28
CA TYR A 91 1.88 7.80 -6.76
C TYR A 91 2.43 7.87 -5.33
N ASP A 92 3.41 8.74 -5.07
CA ASP A 92 4.07 8.83 -3.77
C ASP A 92 3.08 9.32 -2.71
N ILE A 93 2.23 10.30 -3.07
CA ILE A 93 1.10 10.74 -2.23
C ILE A 93 0.17 9.57 -1.91
N ILE A 94 -0.31 8.83 -2.91
CA ILE A 94 -1.23 7.69 -2.71
C ILE A 94 -0.62 6.63 -1.80
N LEU A 95 0.68 6.36 -1.92
CA LEU A 95 1.36 5.38 -1.07
C LEU A 95 1.34 5.80 0.41
N VAL A 96 1.58 7.07 0.71
CA VAL A 96 1.48 7.60 2.07
C VAL A 96 0.03 7.58 2.57
N LEU A 97 -0.93 7.97 1.73
CA LEU A 97 -2.35 7.97 2.10
C LEU A 97 -2.89 6.56 2.38
N ARG A 98 -2.45 5.53 1.66
CA ARG A 98 -2.82 4.13 1.96
C ARG A 98 -2.33 3.67 3.33
N ASN A 99 -1.10 4.07 3.69
CA ASN A 99 -0.58 3.80 5.04
C ASN A 99 -1.39 4.53 6.10
N LEU A 100 -1.75 5.79 5.86
CA LEU A 100 -2.62 6.54 6.76
C LEU A 100 -4.01 5.89 6.87
N ALA A 101 -4.63 5.50 5.75
CA ALA A 101 -5.94 4.82 5.72
C ALA A 101 -5.95 3.56 6.59
N TYR A 102 -4.97 2.67 6.37
CA TYR A 102 -4.85 1.44 7.14
C TYR A 102 -4.69 1.71 8.64
N ARG A 103 -3.90 2.74 9.00
CA ARG A 103 -3.65 3.11 10.39
C ARG A 103 -4.90 3.61 11.10
N GLU A 104 -5.61 4.53 10.46
CA GLU A 104 -6.87 5.08 10.94
C GLU A 104 -8.04 4.07 10.89
N GLY A 105 -7.78 2.82 10.50
CA GLY A 105 -8.81 1.80 10.36
C GLY A 105 -9.82 2.11 9.25
N MET A 106 -9.46 3.00 8.33
CA MET A 106 -10.31 3.48 7.25
C MET A 106 -10.19 2.59 6.01
N ASN A 107 -11.36 2.31 5.43
CA ASN A 107 -11.63 1.76 4.10
C ASN A 107 -10.43 1.14 3.33
N TYR A 108 -9.83 0.06 3.86
CA TYR A 108 -8.78 -0.70 3.17
C TYR A 108 -9.32 -2.07 2.71
N PRO A 109 -8.82 -2.62 1.58
CA PRO A 109 -9.26 -3.93 1.10
C PRO A 109 -8.92 -5.05 2.09
N LYS A 110 -9.94 -5.74 2.62
CA LYS A 110 -9.76 -6.85 3.58
C LYS A 110 -8.92 -8.02 3.05
N GLY A 111 -8.77 -8.17 1.73
CA GLY A 111 -7.86 -9.16 1.15
C GLY A 111 -6.39 -8.98 1.58
N TYR A 112 -5.99 -7.79 2.04
CA TYR A 112 -4.68 -7.59 2.65
C TYR A 112 -4.51 -8.35 3.97
N ASP A 113 -5.58 -8.60 4.73
CA ASP A 113 -5.53 -9.39 5.96
C ASP A 113 -5.12 -10.84 5.65
N ASP A 114 -5.64 -11.41 4.56
CA ASP A 114 -5.27 -12.76 4.12
C ASP A 114 -3.78 -12.84 3.74
N PHE A 115 -3.24 -11.78 3.14
CA PHE A 115 -1.81 -11.69 2.82
C PHE A 115 -0.95 -11.62 4.08
N ILE A 116 -1.35 -10.79 5.05
CA ILE A 116 -0.66 -10.68 6.34
C ILE A 116 -0.70 -12.02 7.08
N ASN A 117 -1.86 -12.67 7.15
CA ASN A 117 -2.02 -13.99 7.79
C ASN A 117 -1.11 -15.04 7.13
N GLY A 118 -1.06 -15.06 5.79
CA GLY A 118 -0.14 -15.92 5.06
C GLY A 118 1.33 -15.70 5.45
N ILE A 119 1.77 -14.43 5.51
CA ILE A 119 3.13 -14.11 5.95
C ILE A 119 3.36 -14.57 7.40
N MET A 120 2.41 -14.33 8.30
CA MET A 120 2.50 -14.65 9.73
C MET A 120 2.57 -16.16 10.03
N GLU A 121 1.91 -16.97 9.20
CA GLU A 121 1.84 -18.43 9.36
C GLU A 121 3.05 -19.14 8.73
N ARG A 122 3.39 -18.78 7.49
CA ARG A 122 4.32 -19.53 6.63
C ARG A 122 5.48 -18.71 6.09
N GLY A 123 5.47 -17.39 6.28
CA GLY A 123 6.46 -16.47 5.71
C GLY A 123 6.18 -16.06 4.26
N PHE A 124 5.05 -16.47 3.68
CA PHE A 124 4.69 -16.22 2.29
C PHE A 124 3.24 -15.77 2.16
N ILE A 125 2.99 -14.78 1.30
CA ILE A 125 1.63 -14.38 0.92
C ILE A 125 0.88 -15.57 0.34
N ASN A 126 1.46 -16.21 -0.68
CA ASN A 126 0.89 -17.40 -1.32
C ASN A 126 1.73 -18.64 -0.98
N PRO A 127 1.11 -19.79 -0.69
CA PRO A 127 1.86 -21.02 -0.51
C PRO A 127 2.51 -21.45 -1.84
N PRO A 128 3.56 -22.29 -1.80
CA PRO A 128 4.15 -22.87 -3.01
C PRO A 128 3.06 -23.51 -3.89
N GLN A 129 2.99 -23.06 -5.15
CA GLN A 129 1.96 -23.52 -6.09
C GLN A 129 2.46 -24.70 -6.92
N GLN A 130 1.52 -25.55 -7.34
CA GLN A 130 1.75 -26.50 -8.42
C GLN A 130 1.16 -25.90 -9.70
N VAL A 131 1.92 -25.91 -10.78
CA VAL A 131 1.48 -25.39 -12.07
C VAL A 131 1.21 -26.53 -13.04
N ARG A 132 0.24 -26.33 -13.93
CA ARG A 132 -0.07 -27.29 -14.98
C ARG A 132 0.72 -26.95 -16.23
N THR A 133 1.48 -27.92 -16.76
CA THR A 133 2.19 -27.78 -18.03
C THR A 133 1.20 -27.76 -19.20
N ARG A 134 1.69 -27.37 -20.39
CA ARG A 134 0.90 -27.45 -21.63
C ARG A 134 0.40 -28.87 -21.90
N ASP A 135 1.21 -29.87 -21.57
CA ASP A 135 0.92 -31.28 -21.77
C ASP A 135 0.00 -31.85 -20.66
N GLY A 136 -0.39 -31.00 -19.70
CA GLY A 136 -1.39 -31.29 -18.70
C GLY A 136 -0.83 -31.83 -17.38
N GLU A 137 0.48 -32.03 -17.28
CA GLU A 137 1.17 -32.52 -16.09
C GLU A 137 1.21 -31.47 -14.99
N ARG A 138 1.15 -31.89 -13.73
CA ARG A 138 1.35 -30.99 -12.58
C ARG A 138 2.81 -31.06 -12.14
N ILE A 139 3.48 -29.93 -12.22
CA ILE A 139 4.87 -29.79 -11.80
C ILE A 139 4.97 -28.83 -10.61
N ASN A 140 5.98 -29.08 -9.77
CA ASN A 140 6.35 -28.23 -8.65
C ASN A 140 7.87 -27.99 -8.66
N ARG A 141 8.38 -27.28 -7.66
CA ARG A 141 9.82 -26.97 -7.59
C ARG A 141 10.68 -28.23 -7.49
N ILE A 142 10.28 -29.19 -6.66
CA ILE A 142 11.03 -30.42 -6.41
C ILE A 142 11.09 -31.28 -7.68
N SER A 143 9.99 -31.42 -8.40
CA SER A 143 9.96 -32.17 -9.67
C SER A 143 10.83 -31.54 -10.76
N LEU A 144 11.16 -30.25 -10.63
CA LEU A 144 12.09 -29.54 -11.50
C LEU A 144 13.54 -29.57 -10.99
N GLY A 145 13.83 -30.29 -9.91
CA GLY A 145 15.14 -30.30 -9.26
C GLY A 145 15.50 -28.98 -8.56
N LEU A 146 14.54 -28.09 -8.33
CA LEU A 146 14.73 -26.84 -7.61
C LEU A 146 14.56 -27.04 -6.10
N PRO A 147 15.28 -26.25 -5.27
CA PRO A 147 15.14 -26.34 -3.82
C PRO A 147 13.73 -25.96 -3.37
N GLU A 148 13.29 -26.59 -2.29
CA GLU A 148 12.08 -26.18 -1.57
C GLU A 148 12.16 -24.71 -1.13
N VAL A 149 11.00 -24.09 -1.00
CA VAL A 149 10.94 -22.69 -0.56
C VAL A 149 11.20 -22.64 0.94
N SER A 150 12.22 -21.92 1.36
CA SER A 150 12.59 -21.79 2.78
C SER A 150 11.80 -20.69 3.46
N SER A 151 11.09 -21.02 4.54
CA SER A 151 10.49 -20.04 5.45
C SER A 151 11.55 -19.38 6.35
N PRO A 152 11.22 -18.27 7.04
CA PRO A 152 12.10 -17.66 8.04
C PRO A 152 12.61 -18.68 9.07
N LEU A 153 13.93 -18.65 9.36
CA LEU A 153 14.61 -19.61 10.25
C LEU A 153 13.98 -19.70 11.65
N HIS A 154 13.51 -18.57 12.18
CA HIS A 154 12.90 -18.47 13.51
C HIS A 154 11.50 -17.87 13.42
N MET A 155 10.51 -18.69 13.04
CA MET A 155 9.13 -18.23 12.79
C MET A 155 8.50 -17.51 13.99
N ASN A 156 8.77 -17.95 15.22
CA ASN A 156 8.22 -17.29 16.42
C ASN A 156 8.76 -15.86 16.60
N VAL A 157 10.05 -15.65 16.34
CA VAL A 157 10.69 -14.33 16.41
C VAL A 157 10.21 -13.44 15.27
N PHE A 158 10.15 -14.00 14.06
CA PHE A 158 9.62 -13.33 12.88
C PHE A 158 8.19 -12.82 13.12
N ARG A 159 7.30 -13.71 13.58
CA ARG A 159 5.91 -13.39 13.92
C ARG A 159 5.83 -12.31 15.00
N SER A 160 6.56 -12.46 16.10
CA SER A 160 6.56 -11.48 17.19
C SER A 160 6.98 -10.08 16.73
N ASN A 161 7.97 -9.99 15.83
CA ASN A 161 8.41 -8.71 15.28
C ASN A 161 7.37 -8.11 14.32
N LEU A 162 6.77 -8.92 13.46
CA LEU A 162 5.74 -8.48 12.54
C LEU A 162 4.47 -8.01 13.28
N GLU A 163 4.08 -8.69 14.36
CA GLU A 163 2.97 -8.25 15.25
C GLU A 163 3.24 -6.89 15.88
N LYS A 164 4.47 -6.63 16.32
CA LYS A 164 4.84 -5.32 16.88
C LYS A 164 4.70 -4.22 15.82
N MET A 165 5.17 -4.47 14.59
CA MET A 165 5.04 -3.52 13.49
C MET A 165 3.58 -3.24 13.13
N ILE A 166 2.75 -4.28 13.08
CA ILE A 166 1.32 -4.14 12.78
C ILE A 166 0.58 -3.42 13.90
N LYS A 167 0.85 -3.76 15.17
CA LYS A 167 0.21 -3.12 16.35
C LYS A 167 0.60 -1.65 16.48
N ALA A 168 1.85 -1.29 16.21
CA ALA A 168 2.27 0.11 16.13
C ALA A 168 1.55 0.90 15.01
N GLY A 169 0.86 0.18 14.10
CA GLY A 169 0.13 0.72 12.97
C GLY A 169 -1.39 0.63 13.05
N LYS A 170 -2.02 0.39 14.21
CA LYS A 170 -3.49 0.42 14.34
C LYS A 170 -3.92 1.32 15.50
N SER A 171 -4.93 2.17 15.31
CA SER A 171 -5.70 2.73 16.42
C SER A 171 -6.39 1.58 17.15
N GLN A 172 -6.34 1.58 18.48
CA GLN A 172 -7.24 0.72 19.27
C GLN A 172 -8.66 1.25 19.19
#